data_AF-A0AAW0B318-F1
#
_entry.id   AF-A0AAW0B318-F1
#
_cell.length_a   1.000
_cell.length_b   1.000
_cell.length_c   1.000
_cell.angle_alpha   90.00
_cell.angle_beta   90.00
_cell.angle_gamma   90.00
#
_symmetry.space_group_name_H-M   'P 1'
#
loop_
_entity.id
_entity.type
_entity.pdbx_description
1 polymer ?
#
loop_
_entity_poly.entity_id
_entity_poly.type
_entity_poly.pdbx_seq_one_letter_code
_entity_poly.pdbx_strand_id
1 'polypeptide(L)'
;MPESDIAKALKHEIEKALRDEAKISQDWPEGHLEILPRSFTVGTNVKSYTTLTVDRGDYLESQEPLPNLRYYENKWDRVRVPENADWAYLAQHQLKAGPVHVAVRGKTLALAAGFHVVVCHLGLEATIIPMRVVDYRSLVAPWNCIDGPNEDCDKAALMRSFVLPERFRDRARHLEDPIVNVFAAVVTANTAFVICDSSRLIRLCVLSSSALVTQDDLLPGSDMWKSRLWKAFPGGPDWVSELPEALACLDHWRDNVLKSGKRKTKCIVDVLTEAKGPGGGIGKHLANDFLYEVAIHPDTPSFVLCTDDASFSRLRSHLPIFMARWESPQYLKACAGRTNSLNPFAFNTTSDRNFFSSYVPVYRRTSVRVRRDLYNLYLANGLFDPDHIIGTLYTKPVTLLTNEWKDVPVRFFPASNTNRYHIINAQVPNGWKTRVEEPMLSDVTNAGFATTLGRASFREQQAKLLVHRGRPRKEKTGLPGRPRKTDTKARIARKEAQARVIHPIAFVEQENDELLGSEIPEDGPRRSKRIRLT
;
A
#
# COMPACT_ATOMS: atom_id res chain seq x y z
N MET A 1 2.18 2.44 -1.79
CA MET A 1 1.44 1.21 -2.15
C MET A 1 1.12 0.46 -0.89
N PRO A 2 -0.15 0.03 -0.69
CA PRO A 2 -0.52 -0.94 0.33
C PRO A 2 0.41 -2.16 0.30
N GLU A 3 1.02 -2.46 1.45
CA GLU A 3 1.84 -3.65 1.61
C GLU A 3 1.02 -4.71 2.38
N SER A 4 1.64 -5.81 2.79
CA SER A 4 0.90 -6.89 3.47
C SER A 4 0.18 -6.44 4.74
N ASP A 5 0.72 -5.48 5.47
CA ASP A 5 0.06 -4.89 6.64
C ASP A 5 -1.35 -4.36 6.29
N ILE A 6 -1.47 -3.58 5.22
CA ILE A 6 -2.73 -3.00 4.77
C ILE A 6 -3.65 -4.06 4.17
N ALA A 7 -3.12 -4.95 3.31
CA ALA A 7 -3.92 -5.98 2.67
C ALA A 7 -4.56 -6.92 3.71
N LYS A 8 -3.79 -7.34 4.72
CA LYS A 8 -4.25 -8.23 5.80
C LYS A 8 -5.24 -7.51 6.72
N ALA A 9 -5.02 -6.22 7.02
CA ALA A 9 -5.99 -5.41 7.75
C ALA A 9 -7.33 -5.26 7.00
N LEU A 10 -7.29 -5.06 5.68
CA LEU A 10 -8.49 -4.99 4.83
C LEU A 10 -9.26 -6.33 4.83
N LYS A 11 -8.56 -7.46 4.65
CA LYS A 11 -9.16 -8.79 4.75
C LYS A 11 -9.88 -8.96 6.09
N HIS A 12 -9.22 -8.62 7.19
CA HIS A 12 -9.82 -8.73 8.53
C HIS A 12 -11.09 -7.88 8.68
N GLU A 13 -11.09 -6.64 8.18
CA GLU A 13 -12.25 -5.75 8.24
C GLU A 13 -13.44 -6.25 7.43
N ILE A 14 -13.17 -6.84 6.26
CA ILE A 14 -14.17 -7.42 5.36
C ILE A 14 -14.77 -8.66 6.01
N GLU A 15 -13.95 -9.61 6.43
CA GLU A 15 -14.43 -10.81 7.12
C GLU A 15 -15.21 -10.48 8.39
N LYS A 16 -14.78 -9.46 9.14
CA LYS A 16 -15.51 -8.99 10.31
C LYS A 16 -16.89 -8.47 9.92
N ALA A 17 -17.01 -7.72 8.81
CA ALA A 17 -18.31 -7.28 8.30
C ALA A 17 -19.21 -8.46 7.94
N LEU A 18 -18.66 -9.43 7.22
CA LEU A 18 -19.39 -10.62 6.81
C LEU A 18 -19.86 -11.43 8.01
N ARG A 19 -19.01 -11.62 9.03
CA ARG A 19 -19.40 -12.28 10.28
C ARG A 19 -20.46 -11.51 11.06
N ASP A 20 -20.37 -10.18 11.08
CA ASP A 20 -21.37 -9.35 11.77
C ASP A 20 -22.72 -9.42 11.04
N GLU A 21 -22.73 -9.42 9.71
CA GLU A 21 -23.93 -9.62 8.90
C GLU A 21 -24.50 -11.03 9.04
N ALA A 22 -23.66 -12.07 9.02
CA ALA A 22 -24.06 -13.46 9.20
C ALA A 22 -24.79 -13.71 10.53
N LYS A 23 -24.37 -13.01 11.59
CA LYS A 23 -25.06 -13.07 12.90
C LYS A 23 -26.47 -12.50 12.85
N ILE A 24 -26.72 -11.52 11.98
CA ILE A 24 -28.01 -10.85 11.83
C ILE A 24 -28.92 -11.69 10.93
N SER A 25 -28.40 -12.18 9.80
CA SER A 25 -29.17 -12.99 8.83
C SER A 25 -29.32 -14.46 9.23
N GLN A 26 -28.53 -14.95 10.18
CA GLN A 26 -28.39 -16.38 10.52
C GLN A 26 -27.87 -17.26 9.36
N ASP A 27 -27.27 -16.66 8.34
CA ASP A 27 -26.68 -17.33 7.19
C ASP A 27 -25.47 -16.54 6.65
N TRP A 28 -24.55 -17.19 5.96
CA TRP A 28 -23.40 -16.51 5.37
C TRP A 28 -23.85 -15.51 4.30
N PRO A 29 -23.32 -14.27 4.27
CA PRO A 29 -23.82 -13.26 3.34
C PRO A 29 -23.54 -13.62 1.89
N GLU A 30 -24.59 -13.59 1.08
CA GLU A 30 -24.50 -13.62 -0.37
C GLU A 30 -24.45 -12.20 -0.93
N GLY A 31 -23.71 -12.02 -2.02
CA GLY A 31 -23.62 -10.75 -2.72
C GLY A 31 -23.20 -10.92 -4.17
N HIS A 32 -23.26 -9.84 -4.93
CA HIS A 32 -22.86 -9.78 -6.33
C HIS A 32 -21.83 -8.68 -6.57
N LEU A 33 -21.03 -8.83 -7.63
CA LEU A 33 -20.10 -7.82 -8.08
C LEU A 33 -20.83 -6.74 -8.89
N GLU A 34 -20.47 -5.48 -8.66
CA GLU A 34 -20.85 -4.33 -9.49
C GLU A 34 -19.58 -3.61 -9.91
N ILE A 35 -19.38 -3.39 -11.21
CA ILE A 35 -18.31 -2.54 -11.73
C ILE A 35 -18.87 -1.18 -12.14
N LEU A 36 -18.05 -0.12 -12.00
CA LEU A 36 -18.43 1.25 -12.33
C LEU A 36 -17.42 1.83 -13.34
N PRO A 37 -17.51 1.47 -14.62
CA PRO A 37 -16.58 1.89 -15.66
C PRO A 37 -16.43 3.41 -15.81
N ARG A 38 -17.44 4.19 -15.41
CA ARG A 38 -17.35 5.66 -15.37
C ARG A 38 -16.20 6.21 -14.54
N SER A 39 -15.70 5.44 -13.57
CA SER A 39 -14.53 5.84 -12.77
C SER A 39 -13.19 5.36 -13.34
N PHE A 40 -13.20 4.55 -14.39
CA PHE A 40 -11.97 3.93 -14.90
C PHE A 40 -11.05 4.95 -15.57
N THR A 41 -9.76 4.82 -15.29
CA THR A 41 -8.72 5.67 -15.83
C THR A 41 -8.63 5.49 -17.34
N VAL A 42 -8.48 6.60 -18.06
CA VAL A 42 -8.16 6.59 -19.48
C VAL A 42 -6.65 6.80 -19.62
N GLY A 43 -5.98 5.87 -20.31
CA GLY A 43 -4.56 5.99 -20.65
C GLY A 43 -4.27 7.26 -21.46
N THR A 44 -2.99 7.55 -21.66
CA THR A 44 -2.56 8.63 -22.56
C THR A 44 -2.07 8.04 -23.88
N ASN A 45 -1.91 8.89 -24.90
CA ASN A 45 -1.31 8.49 -26.17
C ASN A 45 0.12 7.93 -26.00
N VAL A 46 0.81 8.37 -24.95
CA VAL A 46 2.18 7.93 -24.61
C VAL A 46 2.16 6.63 -23.80
N LYS A 47 1.12 6.42 -22.98
CA LYS A 47 1.04 5.27 -22.08
C LYS A 47 -0.39 4.73 -21.99
N SER A 48 -0.60 3.57 -22.61
CA SER A 48 -1.81 2.79 -22.40
C SER A 48 -1.94 2.42 -20.92
N TYR A 49 -3.15 2.58 -20.38
CA TYR A 49 -3.48 2.18 -19.03
C TYR A 49 -4.83 1.47 -19.04
N THR A 50 -4.89 0.30 -18.40
CA THR A 50 -6.10 -0.51 -18.32
C THR A 50 -6.43 -0.73 -16.84
N THR A 51 -7.59 -0.22 -16.42
CA THR A 51 -8.08 -0.40 -15.06
C THR A 51 -8.61 -1.81 -14.82
N LEU A 52 -9.31 -2.41 -15.79
CA LEU A 52 -9.95 -3.71 -15.65
C LEU A 52 -9.51 -4.68 -16.75
N THR A 53 -9.09 -5.87 -16.33
CA THR A 53 -8.86 -7.04 -17.19
C THR A 53 -9.79 -8.17 -16.74
N VAL A 54 -10.00 -9.17 -17.60
CA VAL A 54 -10.84 -10.33 -17.28
C VAL A 54 -10.16 -11.64 -17.66
N ASP A 55 -10.45 -12.69 -16.90
CA ASP A 55 -10.22 -14.09 -17.24
C ASP A 55 -11.56 -14.81 -17.19
N ARG A 56 -12.05 -15.23 -18.35
CA ARG A 56 -13.36 -15.89 -18.54
C ARG A 56 -13.23 -17.34 -19.05
N GLY A 57 -12.09 -17.99 -18.84
CA GLY A 57 -11.71 -19.20 -19.58
C GLY A 57 -12.75 -20.33 -19.60
N ASP A 58 -13.46 -20.54 -18.49
CA ASP A 58 -14.47 -21.59 -18.29
C ASP A 58 -15.88 -21.02 -18.06
N TYR A 59 -16.05 -19.71 -18.04
CA TYR A 59 -17.31 -19.07 -17.68
C TYR A 59 -18.36 -19.12 -18.80
N LEU A 60 -19.61 -19.39 -18.43
CA LEU A 60 -20.75 -19.44 -19.35
C LEU A 60 -21.76 -18.34 -18.98
N GLU A 61 -21.90 -17.33 -19.83
CA GLU A 61 -22.84 -16.20 -19.62
C GLU A 61 -24.29 -16.66 -19.44
N SER A 62 -24.67 -17.81 -20.01
CA SER A 62 -26.00 -18.41 -19.82
C SER A 62 -26.32 -18.82 -18.38
N GLN A 63 -25.33 -18.85 -17.49
CA GLN A 63 -25.51 -19.15 -16.06
C GLN A 63 -25.92 -17.93 -15.23
N GLU A 64 -25.76 -16.73 -15.77
CA GLU A 64 -26.20 -15.49 -15.15
C GLU A 64 -27.71 -15.34 -15.21
N PRO A 65 -28.33 -14.61 -14.26
CA PRO A 65 -29.73 -14.28 -14.37
C PRO A 65 -29.97 -13.48 -15.65
N LEU A 66 -31.09 -13.77 -16.31
CA LEU A 66 -31.55 -12.94 -17.42
C LEU A 66 -31.63 -11.47 -16.96
N PRO A 67 -31.32 -10.50 -17.84
CA PRO A 67 -31.40 -9.09 -17.51
C PRO A 67 -32.74 -8.76 -16.84
N ASN A 68 -32.66 -8.38 -15.56
CA ASN A 68 -33.86 -8.01 -14.81
C ASN A 68 -34.45 -6.75 -15.45
N LEU A 69 -35.76 -6.75 -15.76
CA LEU A 69 -36.47 -5.58 -16.30
C LEU A 69 -36.35 -4.32 -15.42
N ARG A 70 -35.96 -4.47 -14.14
CA ARG A 70 -35.71 -3.37 -13.20
C ARG A 70 -34.25 -2.91 -13.15
N TYR A 71 -33.33 -3.58 -13.85
CA TYR A 71 -31.95 -3.14 -13.95
C TYR A 71 -31.88 -1.98 -14.95
N TYR A 72 -31.51 -0.81 -14.44
CA TYR A 72 -31.28 0.37 -15.27
C TYR A 72 -29.78 0.59 -15.40
N GLU A 73 -29.25 0.31 -16.59
CA GLU A 73 -27.87 0.66 -16.93
C GLU A 73 -27.64 2.16 -16.71
N ASN A 74 -26.57 2.49 -15.99
CA ASN A 74 -26.19 3.88 -15.84
C ASN A 74 -25.66 4.41 -17.18
N LYS A 75 -26.23 5.51 -17.68
CA LYS A 75 -25.83 6.10 -18.96
C LYS A 75 -24.32 6.36 -19.08
N TRP A 76 -23.65 6.71 -17.97
CA TRP A 76 -22.22 7.00 -17.97
C TRP A 76 -21.36 5.74 -18.00
N ASP A 77 -21.84 4.65 -17.41
CA ASP A 77 -21.17 3.35 -17.51
C ASP A 77 -21.30 2.82 -18.94
N ARG A 78 -22.50 2.89 -19.52
CA ARG A 78 -22.75 2.44 -20.90
C ARG A 78 -21.84 3.11 -21.92
N VAL A 79 -21.62 4.42 -21.81
CA VAL A 79 -20.67 5.16 -22.68
C VAL A 79 -19.23 4.63 -22.55
N ARG A 80 -18.88 4.05 -21.40
CA ARG A 80 -17.56 3.51 -21.10
C ARG A 80 -17.42 2.02 -21.41
N VAL A 81 -18.47 1.33 -21.86
CA VAL A 81 -18.42 -0.06 -22.31
C VAL A 81 -18.31 -0.07 -23.85
N PRO A 82 -17.10 -0.26 -24.42
CA PRO A 82 -16.97 -0.54 -25.85
C PRO A 82 -17.81 -1.75 -26.23
N GLU A 83 -18.42 -1.74 -27.42
CA GLU A 83 -19.25 -2.85 -27.93
C GLU A 83 -18.53 -4.22 -27.91
N ASN A 84 -17.20 -4.21 -28.01
CA ASN A 84 -16.36 -5.42 -28.03
C ASN A 84 -15.45 -5.56 -26.80
N ALA A 85 -15.73 -4.87 -25.69
CA ALA A 85 -14.92 -5.04 -24.49
C ALA A 85 -15.11 -6.44 -23.90
N ASP A 86 -14.01 -7.17 -23.66
CA ASP A 86 -14.05 -8.53 -23.08
C ASP A 86 -14.77 -8.59 -21.72
N TRP A 87 -14.86 -7.45 -21.03
CA TRP A 87 -15.49 -7.30 -19.72
C TRP A 87 -16.93 -6.75 -19.79
N ALA A 88 -17.48 -6.49 -20.98
CA ALA A 88 -18.79 -5.85 -21.16
C ALA A 88 -19.93 -6.59 -20.44
N TYR A 89 -19.89 -7.92 -20.41
CA TYR A 89 -20.87 -8.76 -19.71
C TYR A 89 -21.01 -8.42 -18.21
N LEU A 90 -19.96 -7.90 -17.58
CA LEU A 90 -19.97 -7.49 -16.17
C LEU A 90 -20.78 -6.20 -15.91
N ALA A 91 -21.14 -5.45 -16.95
CA ALA A 91 -21.81 -4.16 -16.85
C ALA A 91 -23.22 -4.12 -17.47
N GLN A 92 -23.66 -5.20 -18.14
CA GLN A 92 -24.92 -5.23 -18.89
C GLN A 92 -26.13 -5.63 -18.04
N HIS A 93 -25.94 -6.38 -16.97
CA HIS A 93 -27.01 -6.76 -16.05
C HIS A 93 -26.47 -6.97 -14.64
N GLN A 94 -27.39 -7.12 -13.68
CA GLN A 94 -27.02 -7.54 -12.34
C GLN A 94 -26.46 -8.96 -12.40
N LEU A 95 -25.28 -9.16 -11.82
CA LEU A 95 -24.62 -10.47 -11.75
C LEU A 95 -25.26 -11.34 -10.66
N LYS A 96 -25.14 -12.65 -10.80
CA LYS A 96 -25.68 -13.62 -9.85
C LYS A 96 -25.03 -13.41 -8.48
N ALA A 97 -25.88 -13.32 -7.45
CA ALA A 97 -25.40 -13.32 -6.08
C ALA A 97 -24.92 -14.72 -5.66
N GLY A 98 -23.91 -14.76 -4.80
CA GLY A 98 -23.49 -15.96 -4.12
C GLY A 98 -22.61 -15.64 -2.91
N PRO A 99 -22.13 -16.65 -2.17
CA PRO A 99 -21.34 -16.47 -0.97
C PRO A 99 -20.17 -15.50 -1.17
N VAL A 100 -20.02 -14.54 -0.27
CA VAL A 100 -18.92 -13.57 -0.34
C VAL A 100 -17.71 -14.07 0.44
N HIS A 101 -16.56 -14.16 -0.24
CA HIS A 101 -15.30 -14.58 0.38
C HIS A 101 -14.17 -13.61 0.06
N VAL A 102 -13.13 -13.60 0.90
CA VAL A 102 -11.99 -12.70 0.74
C VAL A 102 -10.68 -13.45 0.98
N ALA A 103 -9.71 -13.23 0.10
CA ALA A 103 -8.36 -13.75 0.21
C ALA A 103 -7.33 -12.66 -0.06
N VAL A 104 -6.12 -12.86 0.44
CA VAL A 104 -4.98 -11.96 0.19
C VAL A 104 -3.73 -12.79 -0.01
N ARG A 105 -2.87 -12.31 -0.90
CA ARG A 105 -1.53 -12.86 -1.13
C ARG A 105 -0.57 -11.71 -1.34
N GLY A 106 0.39 -11.54 -0.44
CA GLY A 106 1.33 -10.41 -0.51
C GLY A 106 0.62 -9.05 -0.47
N LYS A 107 0.60 -8.33 -1.60
CA LYS A 107 0.03 -6.96 -1.75
C LYS A 107 -1.31 -6.94 -2.51
N THR A 108 -1.82 -8.11 -2.90
CA THR A 108 -3.04 -8.25 -3.68
C THR A 108 -4.16 -8.83 -2.83
N LEU A 109 -5.38 -8.39 -3.09
CA LEU A 109 -6.58 -8.82 -2.39
C LEU A 109 -7.62 -9.31 -3.40
N ALA A 110 -8.25 -10.45 -3.13
CA ALA A 110 -9.32 -11.03 -3.93
C ALA A 110 -10.64 -11.00 -3.15
N LEU A 111 -11.72 -10.57 -3.81
CA LEU A 111 -13.09 -10.66 -3.31
C LEU A 111 -13.92 -11.51 -4.25
N ALA A 112 -14.41 -12.65 -3.76
CA ALA A 112 -15.31 -13.52 -4.49
C ALA A 112 -16.77 -13.19 -4.16
N ALA A 113 -17.62 -13.25 -5.17
CA ALA A 113 -19.07 -13.08 -5.07
C ALA A 113 -19.73 -13.74 -6.29
N GLY A 114 -20.56 -14.76 -6.04
CA GLY A 114 -21.21 -15.51 -7.13
C GLY A 114 -20.19 -16.29 -7.97
N PHE A 115 -20.26 -16.12 -9.29
CA PHE A 115 -19.31 -16.73 -10.24
C PHE A 115 -18.00 -15.94 -10.41
N HIS A 116 -17.87 -14.79 -9.74
CA HIS A 116 -16.80 -13.84 -10.02
C HIS A 116 -15.87 -13.62 -8.83
N VAL A 117 -14.59 -13.42 -9.13
CA VAL A 117 -13.58 -12.95 -8.17
C VAL A 117 -12.96 -11.68 -8.71
N VAL A 118 -13.11 -10.57 -8.00
CA VAL A 118 -12.35 -9.35 -8.29
C VAL A 118 -11.04 -9.34 -7.52
N VAL A 119 -9.94 -9.47 -8.25
CA VAL A 119 -8.57 -9.37 -7.75
C VAL A 119 -8.10 -7.94 -7.90
N CYS A 120 -7.66 -7.35 -6.79
CA CYS A 120 -7.30 -5.95 -6.66
C CYS A 120 -5.80 -5.83 -6.43
N HIS A 121 -5.11 -5.11 -7.32
CA HIS A 121 -3.82 -4.52 -7.03
C HIS A 121 -4.05 -3.06 -6.61
N LEU A 122 -3.97 -2.80 -5.31
CA LEU A 122 -4.41 -1.55 -4.68
C LEU A 122 -3.58 -0.29 -5.02
N GLY A 123 -2.54 -0.42 -5.85
CA GLY A 123 -1.83 0.74 -6.38
C GLY A 123 -1.17 1.55 -5.26
N LEU A 124 -1.32 2.88 -5.27
CA LEU A 124 -0.74 3.73 -4.21
C LEU A 124 -1.70 4.00 -3.06
N GLU A 125 -2.98 4.18 -3.37
CA GLU A 125 -3.97 4.82 -2.48
C GLU A 125 -5.32 4.12 -2.49
N ALA A 126 -5.48 3.05 -3.26
CA ALA A 126 -6.75 2.36 -3.31
C ALA A 126 -7.05 1.68 -1.97
N THR A 127 -8.35 1.62 -1.65
CA THR A 127 -8.85 1.01 -0.44
C THR A 127 -10.20 0.34 -0.68
N ILE A 128 -10.59 -0.49 0.29
CA ILE A 128 -11.91 -1.11 0.32
C ILE A 128 -12.60 -0.65 1.60
N ILE A 129 -13.80 -0.10 1.45
CA ILE A 129 -14.57 0.49 2.55
C ILE A 129 -15.88 -0.29 2.69
N PRO A 130 -16.07 -1.06 3.78
CA PRO A 130 -17.38 -1.63 4.09
C PRO A 130 -18.31 -0.51 4.55
N MET A 131 -19.47 -0.37 3.91
CA MET A 131 -20.52 0.57 4.29
C MET A 131 -21.90 -0.05 4.08
N ARG A 132 -22.96 0.56 4.63
CA ARG A 132 -24.32 0.07 4.42
C ARG A 132 -24.71 0.21 2.95
N VAL A 133 -25.52 -0.72 2.43
CA VAL A 133 -25.99 -0.68 1.04
C VAL A 133 -26.70 0.64 0.73
N VAL A 134 -27.55 1.13 1.63
CA VAL A 134 -28.23 2.45 1.49
C VAL A 134 -27.24 3.61 1.31
N ASP A 135 -26.11 3.56 2.00
CA ASP A 135 -25.07 4.59 1.94
C ASP A 135 -24.29 4.50 0.63
N TYR A 136 -23.95 3.29 0.20
CA TYR A 136 -23.33 3.04 -1.11
C TYR A 136 -24.22 3.50 -2.26
N ARG A 137 -25.49 3.09 -2.28
CA ARG A 137 -26.45 3.49 -3.32
C ARG A 137 -26.63 5.00 -3.38
N SER A 138 -26.69 5.65 -2.22
CA SER A 138 -26.73 7.11 -2.12
C SER A 138 -25.45 7.75 -2.65
N LEU A 139 -24.27 7.17 -2.40
CA LEU A 139 -22.99 7.68 -2.87
C LEU A 139 -22.87 7.65 -4.40
N VAL A 140 -23.21 6.51 -5.02
CA VAL A 140 -23.04 6.31 -6.47
C VAL A 140 -24.23 6.79 -7.31
N ALA A 141 -25.19 7.45 -6.68
CA ALA A 141 -26.38 7.98 -7.33
C ALA A 141 -26.06 9.05 -8.39
N PRO A 142 -26.90 9.20 -9.44
CA PRO A 142 -26.62 10.13 -10.54
C PRO A 142 -26.38 11.59 -10.11
N TRP A 143 -27.06 12.06 -9.07
CA TRP A 143 -26.91 13.45 -8.57
C TRP A 143 -25.60 13.71 -7.83
N ASN A 144 -24.87 12.67 -7.41
CA ASN A 144 -23.53 12.80 -6.84
C ASN A 144 -22.43 12.59 -7.88
N CYS A 145 -22.76 12.13 -9.08
CA CYS A 145 -21.79 11.87 -10.15
C CYS A 145 -21.43 13.18 -10.86
N ILE A 146 -20.16 13.56 -10.85
CA ILE A 146 -19.61 14.77 -11.49
C ILE A 146 -18.46 14.43 -12.43
N ASP A 147 -18.04 15.40 -13.25
CA ASP A 147 -16.81 15.29 -14.04
C ASP A 147 -15.60 15.08 -13.14
N GLY A 148 -14.62 14.33 -13.63
CA GLY A 148 -13.38 14.08 -12.90
C GLY A 148 -12.49 15.32 -12.80
N PRO A 149 -11.50 15.30 -11.89
CA PRO A 149 -10.50 16.36 -11.77
C PRO A 149 -9.45 16.23 -12.89
N ASN A 150 -9.81 16.61 -14.12
CA ASN A 150 -8.86 16.68 -15.24
C ASN A 150 -8.96 18.05 -15.92
N GLU A 151 -7.81 18.60 -16.34
CA GLU A 151 -7.76 19.87 -17.08
C GLU A 151 -8.42 19.75 -18.46
N ASP A 152 -8.33 18.58 -19.08
CA ASP A 152 -9.04 18.25 -20.32
C ASP A 152 -10.50 17.90 -19.98
N CYS A 153 -11.43 18.74 -20.43
CA CYS A 153 -12.86 18.59 -20.18
C CYS A 153 -13.45 17.28 -20.75
N ASP A 154 -12.97 16.82 -21.90
CA ASP A 154 -13.45 15.57 -22.50
C ASP A 154 -12.98 14.38 -21.66
N LYS A 155 -11.72 14.43 -21.22
CA LYS A 155 -11.16 13.42 -20.32
C LYS A 155 -11.83 13.44 -18.95
N ALA A 156 -12.15 14.63 -18.43
CA ALA A 156 -12.90 14.82 -17.19
C ALA A 156 -14.31 14.24 -17.28
N ALA A 157 -15.00 14.46 -18.40
CA ALA A 157 -16.32 13.90 -18.68
C ALA A 157 -16.31 12.38 -18.76
N LEU A 158 -15.22 11.78 -19.25
CA LEU A 158 -15.06 10.33 -19.30
C LEU A 158 -14.70 9.71 -17.95
N MET A 159 -13.86 10.37 -17.13
CA MET A 159 -13.36 9.86 -15.85
C MET A 159 -14.16 10.46 -14.69
N ARG A 160 -15.43 10.11 -14.58
CA ARG A 160 -16.35 10.65 -13.56
C ARG A 160 -15.87 10.38 -12.13
N SER A 161 -16.31 11.23 -11.20
CA SER A 161 -16.08 11.14 -9.76
C SER A 161 -17.41 11.26 -9.00
N PHE A 162 -17.43 10.91 -7.72
CA PHE A 162 -18.60 11.08 -6.86
C PHE A 162 -18.33 12.11 -5.78
N VAL A 163 -19.19 13.11 -5.69
CA VAL A 163 -19.21 14.04 -4.56
C VAL A 163 -19.61 13.27 -3.31
N LEU A 164 -18.78 13.38 -2.27
CA LEU A 164 -19.05 12.74 -1.00
C LEU A 164 -20.29 13.40 -0.36
N PRO A 165 -21.33 12.63 0.02
CA PRO A 165 -22.50 13.18 0.71
C PRO A 165 -22.13 13.97 1.97
N GLU A 166 -22.86 15.06 2.25
CA GLU A 166 -22.55 15.96 3.36
C GLU A 166 -22.41 15.26 4.71
N ARG A 167 -23.24 14.24 4.97
CA ARG A 167 -23.19 13.41 6.19
C ARG A 167 -21.89 12.63 6.38
N PHE A 168 -21.10 12.47 5.32
CA PHE A 168 -19.78 11.81 5.35
C PHE A 168 -18.61 12.81 5.33
N ARG A 169 -18.89 14.10 5.24
CA ARG A 169 -17.86 15.14 5.26
C ARG A 169 -17.51 15.49 6.71
N ASP A 170 -16.23 15.50 7.05
CA ASP A 170 -15.77 16.16 8.28
C ASP A 170 -15.60 17.66 7.97
N ARG A 171 -16.62 18.48 8.31
CA ARG A 171 -16.67 19.92 8.02
C ARG A 171 -15.46 20.72 8.52
N ALA A 172 -14.69 20.19 9.48
CA ALA A 172 -13.49 20.85 9.97
C ALA A 172 -12.28 20.73 9.01
N ARG A 173 -12.41 19.99 7.90
CA ARG A 173 -11.26 19.43 7.17
C ARG A 173 -11.23 19.65 5.66
N HIS A 174 -12.30 20.17 5.06
CA HIS A 174 -12.41 20.32 3.61
C HIS A 174 -12.74 21.77 3.25
N LEU A 175 -11.95 22.37 2.35
CA LEU A 175 -12.20 23.71 1.79
C LEU A 175 -13.13 23.64 0.55
N GLU A 176 -13.19 22.48 -0.09
CA GLU A 176 -14.00 22.15 -1.27
C GLU A 176 -14.81 20.89 -1.00
N ASP A 177 -15.75 20.57 -1.89
CA ASP A 177 -16.54 19.34 -1.80
C ASP A 177 -15.64 18.11 -2.08
N PRO A 178 -15.38 17.24 -1.08
CA PRO A 178 -14.48 16.11 -1.28
C PRO A 178 -15.11 15.10 -2.24
N ILE A 179 -14.29 14.56 -3.13
CA ILE A 179 -14.69 13.56 -4.12
C ILE A 179 -14.11 12.20 -3.78
N VAL A 180 -14.79 11.14 -4.25
CA VAL A 180 -14.31 9.76 -4.21
C VAL A 180 -14.51 9.13 -5.58
N ASN A 181 -13.57 8.28 -5.99
CA ASN A 181 -13.69 7.50 -7.22
C ASN A 181 -13.99 6.05 -6.84
N VAL A 182 -15.17 5.55 -7.23
CA VAL A 182 -15.62 4.19 -6.94
C VAL A 182 -15.50 3.35 -8.20
N PHE A 183 -14.69 2.31 -8.16
CA PHE A 183 -14.35 1.48 -9.32
C PHE A 183 -15.23 0.24 -9.41
N ALA A 184 -15.50 -0.37 -8.26
CA ALA A 184 -16.32 -1.55 -8.14
C ALA A 184 -16.86 -1.67 -6.71
N ALA A 185 -17.84 -2.53 -6.50
CA ALA A 185 -18.31 -2.93 -5.19
C ALA A 185 -18.74 -4.40 -5.22
N VAL A 186 -18.55 -5.10 -4.10
CA VAL A 186 -19.29 -6.33 -3.83
C VAL A 186 -20.44 -5.97 -2.90
N VAL A 187 -21.67 -6.26 -3.32
CA VAL A 187 -22.89 -5.78 -2.66
C VAL A 187 -23.67 -6.97 -2.12
N THR A 188 -23.81 -7.06 -0.79
CA THR A 188 -24.68 -8.01 -0.10
C THR A 188 -26.05 -7.39 0.16
N ALA A 189 -26.89 -8.07 0.95
CA ALA A 189 -28.16 -7.52 1.40
C ALA A 189 -27.98 -6.25 2.26
N ASN A 190 -26.99 -6.22 3.16
CA ASN A 190 -26.82 -5.12 4.13
C ASN A 190 -25.54 -4.30 3.95
N THR A 191 -24.49 -4.90 3.39
CA THR A 191 -23.16 -4.31 3.29
C THR A 191 -22.69 -4.21 1.85
N ALA A 192 -22.11 -3.06 1.49
CA ALA A 192 -21.34 -2.89 0.26
C ALA A 192 -19.85 -2.76 0.60
N PHE A 193 -19.02 -3.59 -0.02
CA PHE A 193 -17.57 -3.50 0.04
C PHE A 193 -17.08 -2.66 -1.14
N VAL A 194 -16.98 -1.34 -0.90
CA VAL A 194 -16.74 -0.35 -1.96
C VAL A 194 -15.25 -0.24 -2.24
N ILE A 195 -14.84 -0.56 -3.47
CA ILE A 195 -13.47 -0.44 -3.96
C ILE A 195 -13.28 0.97 -4.54
N CYS A 196 -12.44 1.77 -3.90
CA CYS A 196 -12.22 3.17 -4.24
C CYS A 196 -10.74 3.52 -4.30
N ASP A 197 -10.40 4.53 -5.10
CA ASP A 197 -9.01 4.99 -5.27
C ASP A 197 -8.95 6.46 -5.70
N SER A 198 -8.33 7.30 -4.88
CA SER A 198 -8.16 8.72 -5.17
C SER A 198 -7.22 8.97 -6.35
N SER A 199 -6.12 8.20 -6.45
CA SER A 199 -5.11 8.33 -7.51
C SER A 199 -5.50 7.73 -8.86
N ARG A 200 -6.55 6.89 -8.87
CA ARG A 200 -6.97 6.08 -10.03
C ARG A 200 -5.84 5.21 -10.61
N LEU A 201 -4.99 4.68 -9.74
CA LEU A 201 -3.89 3.76 -10.05
C LEU A 201 -4.22 2.29 -9.70
N ILE A 202 -5.41 2.02 -9.17
CA ILE A 202 -5.91 0.67 -8.94
C ILE A 202 -5.99 -0.12 -10.25
N ARG A 203 -5.56 -1.38 -10.18
CA ARG A 203 -5.76 -2.35 -11.26
C ARG A 203 -6.61 -3.49 -10.75
N LEU A 204 -7.60 -3.86 -11.55
CA LEU A 204 -8.57 -4.91 -11.29
C LEU A 204 -8.41 -6.03 -12.32
N CYS A 205 -8.54 -7.26 -11.86
CA CYS A 205 -8.74 -8.42 -12.71
C CYS A 205 -9.97 -9.17 -12.20
N VAL A 206 -10.96 -9.39 -13.05
CA VAL A 206 -12.13 -10.19 -12.70
C VAL A 206 -11.97 -11.59 -13.30
N LEU A 207 -11.91 -12.58 -12.43
CA LEU A 207 -11.91 -13.99 -12.80
C LEU A 207 -13.36 -14.46 -12.76
N SER A 208 -13.83 -15.10 -13.82
CA SER A 208 -15.16 -15.69 -13.87
C SER A 208 -15.04 -17.21 -14.05
N SER A 209 -15.87 -17.94 -13.30
CA SER A 209 -15.84 -19.40 -13.18
C SER A 209 -17.15 -20.02 -13.68
N SER A 210 -17.11 -21.26 -14.15
CA SER A 210 -18.32 -22.04 -14.50
C SER A 210 -19.18 -22.44 -13.29
N ALA A 211 -18.65 -22.28 -12.07
CA ALA A 211 -19.28 -22.64 -10.81
C ALA A 211 -19.17 -21.49 -9.80
N LEU A 212 -20.11 -21.42 -8.86
CA LEU A 212 -20.05 -20.44 -7.77
C LEU A 212 -18.74 -20.62 -7.01
N VAL A 213 -18.04 -19.51 -6.78
CA VAL A 213 -16.76 -19.52 -6.10
C VAL A 213 -16.99 -19.75 -4.61
N THR A 214 -16.30 -20.74 -4.07
CA THR A 214 -16.39 -21.13 -2.66
C THR A 214 -15.17 -20.63 -1.88
N GLN A 215 -15.22 -20.77 -0.56
CA GLN A 215 -14.06 -20.50 0.28
C GLN A 215 -12.86 -21.40 -0.06
N ASP A 216 -13.11 -22.67 -0.41
CA ASP A 216 -12.07 -23.66 -0.70
C ASP A 216 -11.27 -23.30 -1.95
N ASP A 217 -11.92 -22.67 -2.94
CA ASP A 217 -11.26 -22.14 -4.13
C ASP A 217 -10.25 -21.05 -3.79
N LEU A 218 -10.44 -20.34 -2.68
CA LEU A 218 -9.56 -19.26 -2.22
C LEU A 218 -8.52 -19.70 -1.19
N LEU A 219 -8.41 -21.01 -0.88
CA LEU A 219 -7.40 -21.52 0.05
C LEU A 219 -6.06 -21.76 -0.64
N PRO A 220 -4.92 -21.51 0.05
CA PRO A 220 -3.61 -21.95 -0.43
C PRO A 220 -3.64 -23.44 -0.74
N GLY A 221 -3.22 -23.81 -1.95
CA GLY A 221 -3.22 -25.20 -2.39
C GLY A 221 -4.28 -25.54 -3.43
N SER A 222 -5.38 -24.79 -3.51
CA SER A 222 -6.43 -24.99 -4.51
C SER A 222 -5.91 -24.72 -5.93
N ASP A 223 -6.58 -25.29 -6.92
CA ASP A 223 -6.21 -25.08 -8.33
C ASP A 223 -6.40 -23.61 -8.74
N MET A 224 -7.49 -22.98 -8.30
CA MET A 224 -7.74 -21.56 -8.53
C MET A 224 -6.63 -20.70 -7.90
N TRP A 225 -6.24 -20.96 -6.64
CA TRP A 225 -5.17 -20.24 -5.97
C TRP A 225 -3.84 -20.32 -6.73
N LYS A 226 -3.43 -21.54 -7.12
CA LYS A 226 -2.13 -21.79 -7.74
C LYS A 226 -2.02 -21.26 -9.17
N SER A 227 -3.09 -21.40 -9.96
CA SER A 227 -3.00 -21.24 -11.42
C SER A 227 -3.68 -19.99 -11.98
N ARG A 228 -4.68 -19.44 -11.29
CA ARG A 228 -5.54 -18.36 -11.81
C ARG A 228 -5.54 -17.11 -10.95
N LEU A 229 -5.77 -17.26 -9.64
CA LEU A 229 -6.13 -16.17 -8.72
C LEU A 229 -5.14 -14.99 -8.76
N TRP A 230 -3.85 -15.29 -8.83
CA TRP A 230 -2.78 -14.29 -8.73
C TRP A 230 -2.04 -14.05 -10.05
N LYS A 231 -2.52 -14.63 -11.15
CA LYS A 231 -1.82 -14.60 -12.45
C LYS A 231 -1.73 -13.19 -13.03
N ALA A 232 -2.79 -12.39 -12.90
CA ALA A 232 -2.83 -11.02 -13.41
C ALA A 232 -1.86 -10.08 -12.67
N PHE A 233 -1.64 -10.34 -11.38
CA PHE A 233 -0.77 -9.56 -10.52
C PHE A 233 0.24 -10.49 -9.82
N PRO A 234 1.22 -11.01 -10.56
CA PRO A 234 2.15 -12.00 -10.02
C PRO A 234 2.98 -11.39 -8.91
N GLY A 235 3.12 -12.15 -7.83
CA GLY A 235 3.97 -11.82 -6.69
C GLY A 235 4.64 -13.07 -6.13
N GLY A 236 5.67 -12.86 -5.30
CA GLY A 236 6.27 -13.93 -4.50
C GLY A 236 5.25 -14.59 -3.54
N PRO A 237 5.54 -15.80 -3.03
CA PRO A 237 4.67 -16.49 -2.08
C PRO A 237 4.40 -15.68 -0.81
N ASP A 238 3.23 -15.86 -0.21
CA ASP A 238 2.86 -15.20 1.05
C ASP A 238 3.60 -15.83 2.24
N TRP A 239 4.27 -15.00 3.04
CA TRP A 239 5.08 -15.44 4.19
C TRP A 239 4.27 -16.06 5.34
N VAL A 240 2.95 -15.99 5.31
CA VAL A 240 2.08 -16.59 6.35
C VAL A 240 1.33 -17.78 5.79
N SER A 241 0.60 -17.60 4.68
CA SER A 241 -0.26 -18.67 4.14
C SER A 241 0.46 -19.66 3.22
N GLU A 242 1.65 -19.33 2.73
CA GLU A 242 2.49 -20.15 1.83
C GLU A 242 3.94 -20.20 2.36
N LEU A 243 4.10 -20.34 3.69
CA LEU A 243 5.41 -20.26 4.35
C LEU A 243 6.46 -21.24 3.77
N PRO A 244 6.14 -22.53 3.50
CA PRO A 244 7.11 -23.44 2.87
C PRO A 244 7.59 -22.95 1.50
N GLU A 245 6.69 -22.46 0.66
CA GLU A 245 7.00 -21.92 -0.66
C GLU A 245 7.79 -20.61 -0.57
N ALA A 246 7.47 -19.75 0.39
CA ALA A 246 8.20 -18.50 0.65
C ALA A 246 9.64 -18.77 1.09
N LEU A 247 9.84 -19.73 2.00
CA LEU A 247 11.17 -20.18 2.43
C LEU A 247 11.95 -20.80 1.26
N ALA A 248 11.32 -21.68 0.48
CA ALA A 248 11.94 -22.27 -0.70
C ALA A 248 12.32 -21.21 -1.75
N CYS A 249 11.48 -20.19 -1.93
CA CYS A 249 11.77 -19.06 -2.81
C CYS A 249 12.99 -18.25 -2.32
N LEU A 250 13.09 -17.99 -1.02
CA LEU A 250 14.23 -17.31 -0.41
C LEU A 250 15.53 -18.14 -0.52
N ASP A 251 15.46 -19.44 -0.26
CA ASP A 251 16.60 -20.35 -0.38
C ASP A 251 17.06 -20.47 -1.84
N HIS A 252 16.13 -20.62 -2.78
CA HIS A 252 16.43 -20.62 -4.22
C HIS A 252 17.04 -19.30 -4.70
N TRP A 253 16.55 -18.17 -4.20
CA TRP A 253 17.16 -16.86 -4.47
C TRP A 253 18.61 -16.80 -3.99
N ARG A 254 18.90 -17.29 -2.78
CA ARG A 254 20.27 -17.38 -2.25
C ARG A 254 21.17 -18.21 -3.16
N ASP A 255 20.71 -19.40 -3.56
CA ASP A 255 21.47 -20.28 -4.44
C ASP A 255 21.81 -19.61 -5.77
N ASN A 256 20.86 -18.89 -6.36
CA ASN A 256 21.09 -18.16 -7.61
C ASN A 256 22.10 -17.02 -7.45
N VAL A 257 22.03 -16.28 -6.33
CA VAL A 257 23.02 -15.24 -6.01
C VAL A 257 24.42 -15.84 -5.90
N LEU A 258 24.57 -16.94 -5.16
CA LEU A 258 25.86 -17.61 -4.96
C LEU A 258 26.40 -18.24 -6.26
N LYS A 259 25.56 -18.95 -7.02
CA LYS A 259 25.92 -19.56 -8.32
C LYS A 259 26.34 -18.52 -9.36
N SER A 260 25.74 -17.33 -9.35
CA SER A 260 26.10 -16.29 -10.31
C SER A 260 27.55 -15.81 -10.19
N GLY A 261 28.16 -15.95 -9.00
CA GLY A 261 29.50 -15.45 -8.69
C GLY A 261 29.66 -13.92 -8.80
N LYS A 262 28.58 -13.18 -9.14
CA LYS A 262 28.63 -11.73 -9.35
C LYS A 262 28.71 -11.03 -8.01
N ARG A 263 29.85 -10.39 -7.72
CA ARG A 263 30.04 -9.59 -6.49
C ARG A 263 29.20 -8.31 -6.47
N LYS A 264 28.85 -7.76 -7.64
CA LYS A 264 27.98 -6.58 -7.78
C LYS A 264 26.52 -6.99 -7.91
N THR A 265 25.90 -7.35 -6.79
CA THR A 265 24.46 -7.64 -6.73
C THR A 265 23.65 -6.41 -6.32
N LYS A 266 22.32 -6.51 -6.46
CA LYS A 266 21.39 -5.56 -5.84
C LYS A 266 21.58 -5.54 -4.32
N CYS A 267 21.15 -4.44 -3.70
CA CYS A 267 21.13 -4.31 -2.25
C CYS A 267 19.92 -5.06 -1.69
N ILE A 268 20.03 -5.59 -0.46
CA ILE A 268 18.98 -6.42 0.15
C ILE A 268 17.64 -5.71 0.24
N VAL A 269 17.61 -4.42 0.58
CA VAL A 269 16.34 -3.67 0.64
C VAL A 269 15.67 -3.57 -0.72
N ASP A 270 16.43 -3.49 -1.82
CA ASP A 270 15.85 -3.46 -3.17
C ASP A 270 15.26 -4.84 -3.50
N VAL A 271 15.99 -5.91 -3.21
CA VAL A 271 15.53 -7.30 -3.42
C VAL A 271 14.24 -7.60 -2.65
N LEU A 272 14.14 -7.18 -1.39
CA LEU A 272 12.92 -7.38 -0.59
C LEU A 272 11.71 -6.63 -1.15
N THR A 273 11.92 -5.57 -1.95
CA THR A 273 10.83 -4.77 -2.54
C THR A 273 10.40 -5.24 -3.93
N GLU A 274 11.11 -6.18 -4.54
CA GLU A 274 10.82 -6.68 -5.89
C GLU A 274 9.51 -7.47 -5.93
N ALA A 275 8.70 -7.22 -6.98
CA ALA A 275 7.39 -7.87 -7.12
C ALA A 275 7.50 -9.41 -7.15
N LYS A 276 8.46 -9.95 -7.91
CA LYS A 276 8.73 -11.39 -8.06
C LYS A 276 9.91 -11.86 -7.18
N GLY A 277 10.31 -11.05 -6.21
CA GLY A 277 11.42 -11.36 -5.32
C GLY A 277 11.02 -12.24 -4.13
N PRO A 278 11.99 -12.60 -3.28
CA PRO A 278 11.72 -13.37 -2.06
C PRO A 278 10.93 -12.57 -1.02
N GLY A 279 10.85 -11.25 -1.13
CA GLY A 279 10.09 -10.39 -0.23
C GLY A 279 8.60 -10.33 -0.52
N GLY A 280 7.93 -11.46 -0.82
CA GLY A 280 6.49 -11.49 -1.12
C GLY A 280 5.67 -10.65 -0.14
N GLY A 281 4.98 -9.61 -0.64
CA GLY A 281 4.20 -8.70 0.21
C GLY A 281 4.94 -7.51 0.82
N ILE A 282 6.26 -7.49 0.79
CA ILE A 282 7.11 -6.43 1.36
C ILE A 282 7.33 -5.33 0.33
N GLY A 283 7.05 -4.09 0.72
CA GLY A 283 7.40 -2.89 -0.03
C GLY A 283 8.39 -2.02 0.73
N LYS A 284 8.45 -0.75 0.35
CA LYS A 284 9.55 0.15 0.73
C LYS A 284 9.61 0.37 2.24
N HIS A 285 8.45 0.45 2.92
CA HIS A 285 8.45 0.71 4.36
C HIS A 285 8.77 -0.56 5.15
N LEU A 286 8.09 -1.67 4.86
CA LEU A 286 8.33 -2.94 5.55
C LEU A 286 9.76 -3.42 5.35
N ALA A 287 10.38 -3.20 4.18
CA ALA A 287 11.77 -3.60 3.96
C ALA A 287 12.75 -2.84 4.88
N ASN A 288 12.59 -1.52 5.02
CA ASN A 288 13.46 -0.73 5.90
C ASN A 288 13.24 -1.10 7.37
N ASP A 289 11.99 -1.20 7.80
CA ASP A 289 11.65 -1.52 9.18
C ASP A 289 12.07 -2.96 9.56
N PHE A 290 11.93 -3.92 8.64
CA PHE A 290 12.43 -5.28 8.84
C PHE A 290 13.95 -5.32 8.98
N LEU A 291 14.68 -4.67 8.07
CA LEU A 291 16.16 -4.64 8.12
C LEU A 291 16.68 -3.96 9.38
N TYR A 292 15.94 -2.98 9.90
CA TYR A 292 16.17 -2.42 11.22
C TYR A 292 16.04 -3.48 12.33
N GLU A 293 15.00 -4.32 12.33
CA GLU A 293 14.78 -5.35 13.35
C GLU A 293 15.83 -6.46 13.33
N VAL A 294 16.42 -6.77 12.17
CA VAL A 294 17.47 -7.81 12.05
C VAL A 294 18.90 -7.26 12.08
N ALA A 295 19.04 -5.94 12.27
CA ALA A 295 20.32 -5.22 12.30
C ALA A 295 21.18 -5.44 11.04
N ILE A 296 20.55 -5.37 9.85
CA ILE A 296 21.23 -5.48 8.55
C ILE A 296 21.20 -4.12 7.86
N HIS A 297 22.33 -3.67 7.33
CA HIS A 297 22.39 -2.41 6.59
C HIS A 297 21.59 -2.50 5.28
N PRO A 298 20.70 -1.53 4.96
CA PRO A 298 19.86 -1.59 3.74
C PRO A 298 20.63 -1.74 2.43
N ASP A 299 21.81 -1.13 2.34
CA ASP A 299 22.69 -1.25 1.16
C ASP A 299 23.57 -2.51 1.13
N THR A 300 23.42 -3.45 2.08
CA THR A 300 24.16 -4.73 2.06
C THR A 300 23.91 -5.44 0.72
N PRO A 301 24.95 -5.68 -0.11
CA PRO A 301 24.80 -6.44 -1.34
C PRO A 301 24.32 -7.85 -1.04
N SER A 302 23.35 -8.33 -1.82
CA SER A 302 22.85 -9.70 -1.70
C SER A 302 23.94 -10.75 -1.69
N PHE A 303 25.00 -10.61 -2.51
CA PHE A 303 26.13 -11.54 -2.51
C PHE A 303 26.77 -11.65 -1.12
N VAL A 304 27.07 -10.51 -0.48
CA VAL A 304 27.68 -10.46 0.86
C VAL A 304 26.77 -11.13 1.89
N LEU A 305 25.47 -10.80 1.86
CA LEU A 305 24.49 -11.39 2.75
C LEU A 305 24.36 -12.91 2.56
N CYS A 306 24.34 -13.37 1.32
CA CYS A 306 24.18 -14.78 0.97
C CYS A 306 25.44 -15.61 1.27
N THR A 307 26.64 -15.01 1.24
CA THR A 307 27.89 -15.70 1.60
C THR A 307 28.08 -15.85 3.10
N ASP A 308 27.47 -14.99 3.91
CA ASP A 308 27.51 -15.11 5.37
C ASP A 308 26.32 -15.93 5.87
N ASP A 309 26.57 -17.19 6.23
CA ASP A 309 25.58 -18.11 6.77
C ASP A 309 24.84 -17.56 7.99
N ALA A 310 25.53 -16.79 8.85
CA ALA A 310 24.92 -16.26 10.07
C ALA A 310 23.91 -15.15 9.75
N SER A 311 24.28 -14.21 8.88
CA SER A 311 23.38 -13.13 8.45
C SER A 311 22.21 -13.65 7.61
N PHE A 312 22.46 -14.60 6.69
CA PHE A 312 21.37 -15.23 5.93
C PHE A 312 20.43 -16.02 6.84
N SER A 313 20.96 -16.80 7.80
CA SER A 313 20.13 -17.56 8.74
C SER A 313 19.26 -16.64 9.59
N ARG A 314 19.79 -15.47 10.00
CA ARG A 314 19.01 -14.45 10.71
C ARG A 314 17.90 -13.87 9.85
N LEU A 315 18.20 -13.51 8.60
CA LEU A 315 17.20 -13.05 7.63
C LEU A 315 16.07 -14.08 7.49
N ARG A 316 16.44 -15.33 7.21
CA ARG A 316 15.54 -16.46 6.97
C ARG A 316 14.65 -16.79 8.16
N SER A 317 15.18 -16.74 9.38
CA SER A 317 14.41 -17.08 10.58
C SER A 317 13.50 -15.94 11.07
N HIS A 318 13.90 -14.68 10.89
CA HIS A 318 13.13 -13.53 11.38
C HIS A 318 12.07 -13.05 10.40
N LEU A 319 12.24 -13.26 9.09
CA LEU A 319 11.29 -12.77 8.08
C LEU A 319 9.86 -13.33 8.26
N PRO A 320 9.66 -14.64 8.52
CA PRO A 320 8.33 -15.18 8.84
C PRO A 320 7.72 -14.55 10.09
N ILE A 321 8.51 -14.34 11.15
CA ILE A 321 8.06 -13.76 12.42
C ILE A 321 7.60 -12.32 12.20
N PHE A 322 8.37 -11.55 11.43
CA PHE A 322 8.04 -10.17 11.09
C PHE A 322 6.73 -10.10 10.28
N MET A 323 6.56 -10.96 9.28
CA MET A 323 5.38 -10.96 8.41
C MET A 323 4.12 -11.50 9.11
N ALA A 324 4.25 -12.47 10.01
CA ALA A 324 3.13 -12.99 10.81
C ALA A 324 2.50 -11.92 11.73
N ARG A 325 3.23 -10.84 12.04
CA ARG A 325 2.72 -9.72 12.85
C ARG A 325 1.45 -9.10 12.28
N TRP A 326 1.30 -9.08 10.96
CA TRP A 326 0.16 -8.44 10.28
C TRP A 326 -1.15 -9.23 10.38
N GLU A 327 -1.08 -10.49 10.81
CA GLU A 327 -2.25 -11.30 11.17
C GLU A 327 -2.44 -11.45 12.69
N SER A 328 -1.53 -10.87 13.49
CA SER A 328 -1.59 -10.99 14.94
C SER A 328 -2.83 -10.31 15.52
N PRO A 329 -3.49 -10.91 16.53
CA PRO A 329 -4.61 -10.26 17.22
C PRO A 329 -4.25 -8.87 17.78
N GLN A 330 -2.99 -8.67 18.19
CA GLN A 330 -2.48 -7.41 18.71
C GLN A 330 -2.52 -6.32 17.63
N TYR A 331 -1.98 -6.60 16.44
CA TYR A 331 -2.02 -5.67 15.31
C TYR A 331 -3.44 -5.39 14.86
N LEU A 332 -4.23 -6.44 14.64
CA LEU A 332 -5.60 -6.30 14.12
C LEU A 332 -6.48 -5.51 15.09
N LYS A 333 -6.37 -5.76 16.40
CA LYS A 333 -7.11 -5.00 17.42
C LYS A 333 -6.65 -3.54 17.50
N ALA A 334 -5.35 -3.28 17.38
CA ALA A 334 -4.79 -1.94 17.53
C ALA A 334 -4.99 -1.06 16.28
N CYS A 335 -4.91 -1.65 15.08
CA CYS A 335 -4.79 -0.94 13.81
C CYS A 335 -5.93 -1.23 12.81
N ALA A 336 -6.57 -2.39 12.84
CA ALA A 336 -7.67 -2.75 11.92
C ALA A 336 -9.08 -2.54 12.54
N GLY A 337 -9.16 -1.69 13.57
CA GLY A 337 -10.41 -1.35 14.23
C GLY A 337 -11.29 -0.38 13.41
N ARG A 338 -12.60 -0.58 13.46
CA ARG A 338 -13.56 0.40 12.92
C ARG A 338 -13.67 1.61 13.86
N THR A 339 -13.90 2.78 13.27
CA THR A 339 -14.29 3.98 14.01
C THR A 339 -15.66 3.78 14.64
N ASN A 340 -15.89 4.35 15.82
CA ASN A 340 -17.23 4.46 16.40
C ASN A 340 -18.02 5.61 15.74
N SER A 341 -18.13 5.56 14.42
CA SER A 341 -18.78 6.58 13.59
C SER A 341 -19.64 5.89 12.54
N LEU A 342 -20.80 6.48 12.26
CA LEU A 342 -21.66 6.07 11.15
C LEU A 342 -21.12 6.53 9.78
N ASN A 343 -20.13 7.43 9.77
CA ASN A 343 -19.46 7.83 8.55
C ASN A 343 -18.42 6.76 8.16
N PRO A 344 -18.59 6.05 7.02
CA PRO A 344 -17.65 5.02 6.59
C PRO A 344 -16.28 5.57 6.19
N PHE A 345 -16.18 6.88 5.91
CA PHE A 345 -14.94 7.60 5.59
C PHE A 345 -14.27 8.21 6.82
N ALA A 346 -14.81 8.00 8.03
CA ALA A 346 -14.22 8.57 9.23
C ALA A 346 -12.79 8.07 9.45
N PHE A 347 -11.86 9.02 9.60
CA PHE A 347 -10.47 8.73 9.92
C PHE A 347 -10.31 8.17 11.35
N ASN A 348 -9.63 7.03 11.48
CA ASN A 348 -9.37 6.40 12.78
C ASN A 348 -8.03 6.87 13.38
N THR A 349 -8.03 8.00 14.08
CA THR A 349 -6.83 8.59 14.70
C THR A 349 -6.17 7.66 15.73
N THR A 350 -6.93 6.84 16.44
CA THR A 350 -6.36 5.89 17.41
C THR A 350 -5.60 4.78 16.70
N SER A 351 -6.19 4.21 15.66
CA SER A 351 -5.52 3.21 14.81
C SER A 351 -4.25 3.78 14.18
N ASP A 352 -4.35 4.96 13.59
CA ASP A 352 -3.22 5.65 12.96
C ASP A 352 -2.05 5.86 13.93
N ARG A 353 -2.33 6.43 15.10
CA ARG A 353 -1.32 6.66 16.14
C ARG A 353 -0.68 5.36 16.60
N ASN A 354 -1.48 4.32 16.82
CA ASN A 354 -0.98 3.01 17.24
C ASN A 354 -0.10 2.37 16.15
N PHE A 355 -0.50 2.51 14.88
CA PHE A 355 0.24 2.00 13.74
C PHE A 355 1.64 2.63 13.72
N PHE A 356 1.72 3.96 13.69
CA PHE A 356 3.01 4.64 13.67
C PHE A 356 3.84 4.36 14.91
N SER A 357 3.25 4.41 16.12
CA SER A 357 4.02 4.25 17.36
C SER A 357 4.64 2.85 17.54
N SER A 358 4.01 1.82 16.96
CA SER A 358 4.34 0.44 17.28
C SER A 358 4.79 -0.39 16.07
N TYR A 359 4.52 0.06 14.85
CA TYR A 359 4.72 -0.73 13.64
C TYR A 359 5.55 -0.02 12.55
N VAL A 360 5.92 1.26 12.75
CA VAL A 360 6.80 2.02 11.85
C VAL A 360 8.01 2.59 12.61
N PRO A 361 9.02 1.75 12.92
CA PRO A 361 10.16 2.14 13.74
C PRO A 361 11.08 3.16 13.05
N VAL A 362 11.45 2.99 11.77
CA VAL A 362 12.46 3.85 11.13
C VAL A 362 11.99 4.52 9.84
N TYR A 363 11.06 3.91 9.11
CA TYR A 363 10.65 4.47 7.82
C TYR A 363 10.05 5.88 7.95
N ARG A 364 10.70 6.87 7.32
CA ARG A 364 10.33 8.30 7.39
C ARG A 364 10.27 8.88 8.83
N ARG A 365 11.03 8.30 9.76
CA ARG A 365 11.19 8.78 11.14
C ARG A 365 12.41 9.69 11.26
N THR A 366 12.37 10.61 12.23
CA THR A 366 13.57 11.38 12.62
C THR A 366 14.36 10.69 13.73
N SER A 367 13.68 9.89 14.55
CA SER A 367 14.27 9.14 15.65
C SER A 367 13.44 7.91 15.97
N VAL A 368 14.08 6.89 16.53
CA VAL A 368 13.44 5.65 16.96
C VAL A 368 13.82 5.32 18.40
N ARG A 369 12.86 4.78 19.15
CA ARG A 369 13.09 4.19 20.46
C ARG A 369 13.53 2.74 20.29
N VAL A 370 14.82 2.49 20.41
CA VAL A 370 15.40 1.15 20.23
C VAL A 370 15.32 0.40 21.55
N ARG A 371 14.70 -0.78 21.55
CA ARG A 371 14.65 -1.66 22.73
C ARG A 371 16.05 -2.15 23.11
N ARG A 372 16.27 -2.43 24.39
CA ARG A 372 17.57 -2.82 24.96
C ARG A 372 18.26 -3.97 24.22
N ASP A 373 17.52 -5.04 23.96
CA ASP A 373 17.98 -6.23 23.23
C ASP A 373 18.48 -5.87 21.83
N LEU A 374 17.67 -5.15 21.06
CA LEU A 374 18.04 -4.70 19.72
C LEU A 374 19.20 -3.70 19.76
N TYR A 375 19.19 -2.74 20.68
CA TYR A 375 20.26 -1.76 20.81
C TYR A 375 21.61 -2.43 21.14
N ASN A 376 21.59 -3.42 22.04
CA ASN A 376 22.78 -4.20 22.38
C ASN A 376 23.26 -5.08 21.22
N LEU A 377 22.35 -5.59 20.38
CA LEU A 377 22.71 -6.28 19.15
C LEU A 377 23.45 -5.33 18.19
N TYR A 378 22.97 -4.10 17.99
CA TYR A 378 23.66 -3.11 17.16
C TYR A 378 25.05 -2.75 17.73
N LEU A 379 25.15 -2.53 19.05
CA LEU A 379 26.42 -2.25 19.72
C LEU A 379 27.43 -3.40 19.55
N ALA A 380 27.01 -4.63 19.82
CA ALA A 380 27.88 -5.80 19.78
C ALA A 380 28.44 -6.08 18.38
N ASN A 381 27.68 -5.71 17.33
CA ASN A 381 28.12 -5.81 15.94
C ASN A 381 28.87 -4.56 15.45
N GLY A 382 29.23 -3.62 16.34
CA GLY A 382 29.95 -2.40 15.97
C GLY A 382 29.15 -1.41 15.11
N LEU A 383 27.84 -1.62 14.94
CA LEU A 383 27.03 -0.86 13.97
C LEU A 383 26.84 0.61 14.37
N PHE A 384 27.09 0.98 15.63
CA PHE A 384 27.06 2.37 16.08
C PHE A 384 28.44 3.05 16.09
N ASP A 385 29.53 2.32 15.83
CA ASP A 385 30.89 2.86 15.79
C ASP A 385 31.21 3.42 14.38
N PRO A 386 31.38 4.74 14.21
CA PRO A 386 31.68 5.34 12.91
C PRO A 386 33.06 4.96 12.33
N ASP A 387 33.96 4.39 13.14
CA ASP A 387 35.26 3.91 12.68
C ASP A 387 35.24 2.43 12.26
N HIS A 388 34.13 1.73 12.53
CA HIS A 388 34.00 0.32 12.20
C HIS A 388 33.55 0.15 10.74
N ILE A 389 34.15 -0.81 10.03
CA ILE A 389 33.73 -1.21 8.68
C ILE A 389 32.87 -2.46 8.77
N ILE A 390 31.63 -2.39 8.27
CA ILE A 390 30.68 -3.51 8.34
C ILE A 390 31.28 -4.76 7.69
N GLY A 391 31.19 -5.91 8.36
CA GLY A 391 31.71 -7.19 7.88
C GLY A 391 33.16 -7.49 8.29
N THR A 392 33.86 -6.56 8.94
CA THR A 392 35.12 -6.88 9.64
C THR A 392 34.85 -7.32 11.08
N LEU A 393 35.81 -7.98 11.73
CA LEU A 393 35.68 -8.31 13.15
C LEU A 393 35.65 -7.03 14.00
N TYR A 394 34.65 -6.90 14.88
CA TYR A 394 34.55 -5.81 15.83
C TYR A 394 35.14 -6.23 17.19
N THR A 395 36.15 -5.50 17.68
CA THR A 395 36.93 -5.89 18.87
C THR A 395 36.90 -4.88 20.00
N LYS A 396 36.32 -3.68 19.80
CA LYS A 396 36.27 -2.67 20.85
C LYS A 396 35.33 -3.12 21.99
N PRO A 397 35.70 -2.91 23.26
CA PRO A 397 34.84 -3.23 24.38
C PRO A 397 33.57 -2.37 24.34
N VAL A 398 32.41 -3.00 24.53
CA VAL A 398 31.11 -2.32 24.53
C VAL A 398 30.47 -2.32 25.91
N THR A 399 29.98 -1.17 26.34
CA THR A 399 29.13 -1.07 27.52
C THR A 399 27.69 -1.29 27.07
N LEU A 400 27.12 -2.43 27.46
CA LEU A 400 25.74 -2.77 27.13
C LEU A 400 24.76 -1.81 27.81
N LEU A 401 23.69 -1.46 27.11
CA LEU A 401 22.59 -0.68 27.65
C LEU A 401 21.88 -1.49 28.74
N THR A 402 21.71 -0.89 29.91
CA THR A 402 21.00 -1.48 31.05
C THR A 402 19.52 -1.06 31.08
N ASN A 403 19.23 0.17 30.67
CA ASN A 403 17.88 0.72 30.51
C ASN A 403 17.05 -0.07 29.50
N GLU A 404 15.72 -0.01 29.61
CA GLU A 404 14.80 -0.74 28.72
C GLU A 404 14.90 -0.33 27.25
N TRP A 405 15.26 0.92 26.98
CA TRP A 405 15.35 1.47 25.63
C TRP A 405 16.29 2.68 25.57
N LYS A 406 16.67 3.05 24.34
CA LYS A 406 17.40 4.29 24.04
C LYS A 406 16.85 4.92 22.75
N ASP A 407 16.68 6.24 22.76
CA ASP A 407 16.33 6.98 21.56
C ASP A 407 17.58 7.17 20.69
N VAL A 408 17.46 6.86 19.40
CA VAL A 408 18.54 6.92 18.41
C VAL A 408 18.04 7.69 17.18
N PRO A 409 18.83 8.64 16.63
CA PRO A 409 18.45 9.34 15.40
C PRO A 409 18.38 8.36 14.22
N VAL A 410 17.39 8.56 13.37
CA VAL A 410 17.27 7.83 12.10
C VAL A 410 17.99 8.60 11.01
N ARG A 411 18.82 7.89 10.26
CA ARG A 411 19.60 8.39 9.13
C ARG A 411 18.86 8.10 7.84
N PHE A 412 18.91 9.06 6.92
CA PHE A 412 18.19 9.02 5.66
C PHE A 412 19.16 9.14 4.48
N PHE A 413 19.05 8.20 3.55
CA PHE A 413 19.84 8.20 2.32
C PHE A 413 18.89 8.05 1.12
N PRO A 414 18.76 9.08 0.27
CA PRO A 414 17.93 9.00 -0.92
C PRO A 414 18.51 7.99 -1.93
N ALA A 415 17.61 7.35 -2.67
CA ALA A 415 17.97 6.42 -3.71
C ALA A 415 16.93 6.41 -4.83
N SER A 416 17.40 6.21 -6.06
CA SER A 416 16.54 6.14 -7.25
C SER A 416 15.45 5.05 -7.18
N ASN A 417 15.68 3.97 -6.42
CA ASN A 417 14.69 2.91 -6.26
C ASN A 417 13.95 3.00 -4.92
N THR A 418 14.64 2.69 -3.82
CA THR A 418 14.07 2.66 -2.48
C THR A 418 14.90 3.49 -1.52
N ASN A 419 14.36 4.55 -0.93
CA ASN A 419 15.10 5.32 0.06
C ASN A 419 15.49 4.44 1.28
N ARG A 420 16.63 4.75 1.90
CA ARG A 420 17.14 4.01 3.07
C ARG A 420 16.86 4.78 4.34
N TYR A 421 16.33 4.08 5.33
CA TYR A 421 16.11 4.57 6.69
C TYR A 421 16.68 3.57 7.68
N HIS A 422 17.69 3.96 8.46
CA HIS A 422 18.33 3.10 9.44
C HIS A 422 19.03 3.90 10.53
N ILE A 423 19.58 3.22 11.54
CA ILE A 423 20.30 3.84 12.67
C ILE A 423 21.80 3.47 12.72
N ILE A 424 22.30 2.80 11.67
CA ILE A 424 23.70 2.36 11.58
C ILE A 424 24.65 3.53 11.30
N ASN A 425 25.73 3.63 12.07
CA ASN A 425 26.81 4.60 11.90
C ASN A 425 28.09 4.02 11.31
N ALA A 426 28.26 2.70 11.39
CA ALA A 426 29.41 2.02 10.80
C ALA A 426 29.54 2.29 9.30
N GLN A 427 30.79 2.28 8.83
CA GLN A 427 31.14 2.50 7.44
C GLN A 427 30.76 1.28 6.61
N VAL A 428 30.20 1.52 5.43
CA VAL A 428 30.00 0.47 4.43
C VAL A 428 31.35 0.10 3.79
N PRO A 429 31.61 -1.18 3.50
CA PRO A 429 32.80 -1.61 2.78
C PRO A 429 33.01 -0.91 1.43
N ASN A 430 34.28 -0.80 1.02
CA ASN A 430 34.65 -0.34 -0.31
C ASN A 430 33.95 -1.18 -1.39
N GLY A 431 33.27 -0.51 -2.32
CA GLY A 431 32.51 -1.14 -3.41
C GLY A 431 31.03 -1.34 -3.12
N TRP A 432 30.56 -1.09 -1.89
CA TRP A 432 29.13 -0.86 -1.65
C TRP A 432 28.73 0.50 -2.23
N LYS A 433 27.42 0.69 -2.48
CA LYS A 433 26.92 2.00 -2.91
C LYS A 433 27.06 3.00 -1.78
N THR A 434 28.01 3.93 -1.90
CA THR A 434 28.10 5.09 -1.02
C THR A 434 27.03 6.11 -1.41
N ARG A 435 26.33 6.65 -0.42
CA ARG A 435 25.28 7.64 -0.58
C ARG A 435 25.55 8.82 0.34
N VAL A 436 25.12 9.99 -0.08
CA VAL A 436 25.15 11.19 0.77
C VAL A 436 23.94 11.12 1.70
N GLU A 437 24.19 11.27 2.99
CA GLU A 437 23.13 11.42 3.97
C GLU A 437 22.44 12.77 3.79
N GLU A 438 21.12 12.77 3.83
CA GLU A 438 20.32 13.99 3.77
C GLU A 438 19.57 14.20 5.09
N PRO A 439 19.34 15.46 5.49
CA PRO A 439 18.59 15.75 6.70
C PRO A 439 17.12 15.35 6.54
N MET A 440 16.60 14.57 7.50
CA MET A 440 15.17 14.32 7.61
C MET A 440 14.42 15.59 8.02
N LEU A 441 13.73 16.21 7.06
CA LEU A 441 13.02 17.48 7.27
C LEU A 441 11.76 17.35 8.15
N SER A 442 11.13 16.17 8.18
CA SER A 442 9.92 15.95 8.96
C SER A 442 9.72 14.48 9.32
N ASP A 443 9.29 14.22 10.56
CA ASP A 443 8.83 12.90 10.98
C ASP A 443 7.45 12.56 10.39
N VAL A 444 7.26 11.32 9.95
CA VAL A 444 6.01 10.83 9.38
C VAL A 444 4.79 11.02 10.30
N THR A 445 4.95 11.01 11.63
CA THR A 445 3.81 11.32 12.54
C THR A 445 3.38 12.78 12.49
N ASN A 446 4.22 13.65 11.94
CA ASN A 446 3.88 15.06 11.72
C ASN A 446 3.29 15.29 10.32
N ALA A 447 3.41 14.33 9.40
CA ALA A 447 2.85 14.45 8.05
C ALA A 447 1.30 14.40 8.05
N GLY A 448 0.68 13.97 9.16
CA GLY A 448 -0.76 13.91 9.33
C GLY A 448 -1.42 13.06 8.23
N PHE A 449 -2.44 13.62 7.59
CA PHE A 449 -3.27 12.93 6.59
C PHE A 449 -2.64 12.80 5.19
N ALA A 450 -1.43 13.32 4.99
CA ALA A 450 -0.74 13.24 3.70
C ALA A 450 0.08 11.94 3.54
N THR A 451 -0.05 10.99 4.47
CA THR A 451 0.68 9.72 4.40
C THR A 451 -0.20 8.63 3.77
N THR A 452 0.42 7.68 3.10
CA THR A 452 -0.24 6.45 2.61
C THR A 452 0.29 5.24 3.39
N LEU A 453 0.43 5.40 4.72
CA LEU A 453 0.95 4.38 5.63
C LEU A 453 -0.08 4.11 6.71
N GLY A 454 -0.28 2.82 7.02
CA GLY A 454 -1.27 2.39 8.00
C GLY A 454 -2.69 2.44 7.46
N ARG A 455 -3.53 1.52 7.94
CA ARG A 455 -4.90 1.29 7.45
C ARG A 455 -5.78 2.54 7.47
N ALA A 456 -5.63 3.39 8.49
CA ALA A 456 -6.44 4.59 8.68
C ALA A 456 -6.21 5.64 7.57
N SER A 457 -4.97 5.79 7.13
CA SER A 457 -4.57 6.79 6.13
C SER A 457 -5.11 6.51 4.72
N PHE A 458 -5.50 5.27 4.44
CA PHE A 458 -6.11 4.88 3.16
C PHE A 458 -7.61 5.20 3.05
N ARG A 459 -8.29 5.58 4.16
CA ARG A 459 -9.75 5.83 4.13
C ARG A 459 -10.14 7.22 3.67
N GLU A 460 -9.25 8.20 3.80
CA GLU A 460 -9.54 9.60 3.48
C GLU A 460 -8.24 10.30 3.10
N GLN A 461 -8.10 10.66 1.82
CA GLN A 461 -7.07 11.62 1.42
C GLN A 461 -7.54 13.01 1.79
N GLN A 462 -6.93 13.60 2.82
CA GLN A 462 -7.19 14.98 3.19
C GLN A 462 -6.04 15.86 2.72
N ALA A 463 -6.36 17.05 2.22
CA ALA A 463 -5.37 18.11 2.07
C ALA A 463 -4.65 18.33 3.41
N LYS A 464 -3.35 18.66 3.36
CA LYS A 464 -2.44 18.89 4.49
C LYS A 464 -3.01 19.90 5.51
N LEU A 465 -3.92 19.49 6.37
CA LEU A 465 -4.28 20.22 7.56
C LEU A 465 -3.42 19.66 8.69
N LEU A 466 -2.26 20.28 8.87
CA LEU A 466 -1.44 20.21 10.08
C LEU A 466 -2.29 20.72 11.26
N VAL A 467 -3.15 19.86 11.80
CA VAL A 467 -3.92 20.17 13.00
C VAL A 467 -3.16 19.58 14.18
N HIS A 468 -2.25 20.36 14.76
CA HIS A 468 -1.82 20.09 16.14
C HIS A 468 -3.01 20.30 17.07
N ARG A 469 -3.72 19.23 17.43
CA ARG A 469 -4.76 19.27 18.47
C ARG A 469 -4.10 19.30 19.84
N GLY A 470 -4.37 20.35 20.61
CA GLY A 470 -3.95 20.50 22.01
C GLY A 470 -3.52 21.92 22.39
N ARG A 471 -3.43 22.17 23.70
CA ARG A 471 -2.83 23.41 24.23
C ARG A 471 -1.34 23.42 23.83
N PRO A 472 -0.80 24.51 23.26
CA PRO A 472 0.60 24.59 22.87
C PRO A 472 1.50 24.16 24.03
N ARG A 473 2.29 23.10 23.81
CA ARG A 473 3.28 22.60 24.77
C ARG A 473 4.27 23.73 25.07
N LYS A 474 4.60 23.90 26.36
CA LYS A 474 5.65 24.81 26.81
C LYS A 474 6.99 24.11 26.63
N GLU A 475 7.89 24.69 25.85
CA GLU A 475 9.28 24.28 25.72
C GLU A 475 10.05 24.79 26.94
N LYS A 476 10.52 23.86 27.77
CA LYS A 476 11.40 24.18 28.90
C LYS A 476 12.84 24.08 28.41
N THR A 477 13.50 25.22 28.23
CA THR A 477 14.88 25.31 27.76
C THR A 477 15.91 25.30 28.90
N GLY A 478 15.47 25.23 30.16
CA GLY A 478 16.34 25.33 31.34
C GLY A 478 16.90 26.73 31.63
N LEU A 479 16.63 27.71 30.76
CA LEU A 479 17.08 29.09 30.91
C LEU A 479 16.08 29.93 31.71
N PRO A 480 16.54 30.93 32.49
CA PRO A 480 15.65 31.85 33.22
C PRO A 480 14.80 32.66 32.24
N GLY A 481 13.48 32.58 32.39
CA GLY A 481 12.51 33.29 31.55
C GLY A 481 11.18 32.55 31.37
N ARG A 482 10.20 33.21 30.73
CA ARG A 482 8.89 32.60 30.43
C ARG A 482 9.07 31.51 29.36
N PRO A 483 8.71 30.24 29.63
CA PRO A 483 8.88 29.14 28.68
C PRO A 483 8.19 29.44 27.35
N ARG A 484 8.93 29.25 26.25
CA ARG A 484 8.41 29.45 24.91
C ARG A 484 7.28 28.45 24.68
N LYS A 485 6.16 28.91 24.12
CA LYS A 485 5.09 28.01 23.66
C LYS A 485 5.47 27.54 22.25
N THR A 486 5.20 26.25 21.98
CA THR A 486 5.14 25.71 20.62
C THR A 486 4.29 26.61 19.72
N ASP A 487 4.69 26.76 18.47
CA ASP A 487 4.05 27.69 17.54
C ASP A 487 2.60 27.28 17.27
N THR A 488 1.67 28.24 17.31
CA THR A 488 0.28 28.03 16.91
C THR A 488 0.13 28.18 15.39
N LYS A 489 -0.96 27.64 14.82
CA LYS A 489 -1.30 27.74 13.38
C LYS A 489 -1.13 29.16 12.81
N ALA A 490 -1.65 30.17 13.52
CA ALA A 490 -1.53 31.57 13.11
C ALA A 490 -0.09 32.10 13.13
N ARG A 491 0.75 31.59 14.04
CA ARG A 491 2.15 32.03 14.16
C ARG A 491 3.05 31.38 13.12
N ILE A 492 2.80 30.10 12.79
CA ILE A 492 3.49 29.41 11.69
C ILE A 492 3.12 30.07 10.36
N ALA A 493 1.83 30.25 10.08
CA ALA A 493 1.37 30.90 8.84
C ALA A 493 1.94 32.33 8.68
N ARG A 494 2.06 33.09 9.78
CA ARG A 494 2.69 34.42 9.77
C ARG A 494 4.19 34.37 9.50
N LYS A 495 4.89 33.36 10.02
CA LYS A 495 6.32 33.13 9.74
C LYS A 495 6.55 32.67 8.31
N GLU A 496 5.70 31.78 7.79
CA GLU A 496 5.76 31.33 6.39
C GLU A 496 5.43 32.48 5.42
N ALA A 497 4.43 33.31 5.74
CA ALA A 497 4.15 34.52 4.99
C ALA A 497 5.31 35.52 5.03
N GLN A 498 5.98 35.67 6.17
CA GLN A 498 7.20 36.49 6.29
C GLN A 498 8.39 35.89 5.54
N ALA A 499 8.56 34.57 5.54
CA ALA A 499 9.63 33.88 4.82
C ALA A 499 9.45 33.97 3.29
N ARG A 500 8.20 33.91 2.80
CA ARG A 500 7.85 34.10 1.38
C ARG A 500 8.11 35.52 0.86
N VAL A 501 8.15 36.52 1.75
CA VAL A 501 8.52 37.90 1.40
C VAL A 501 10.04 38.07 1.30
N ILE A 502 10.83 37.16 1.87
CA ILE A 502 12.29 37.28 1.98
C ILE A 502 13.04 36.44 0.90
N HIS A 503 12.44 35.39 0.35
CA HIS A 503 13.04 34.60 -0.74
C HIS A 503 12.00 34.10 -1.75
N PRO A 504 12.02 34.60 -3.01
CA PRO A 504 11.16 34.10 -4.07
C PRO A 504 11.95 33.22 -5.05
N ILE A 505 12.18 31.93 -4.78
CA ILE A 505 12.56 30.94 -5.83
C ILE A 505 11.93 29.55 -5.54
N ALA A 506 11.51 28.92 -6.64
CA ALA A 506 10.59 27.82 -6.87
C ALA A 506 10.85 26.47 -6.19
N PHE A 507 9.74 25.77 -5.87
CA PHE A 507 9.66 24.31 -5.75
C PHE A 507 8.29 23.86 -6.28
N VAL A 508 8.26 23.40 -7.53
CA VAL A 508 7.17 22.64 -8.15
C VAL A 508 7.84 21.57 -9.02
N GLU A 509 7.28 20.35 -8.98
CA GLU A 509 7.55 19.20 -9.85
C GLU A 509 8.90 18.46 -9.70
N GLN A 510 8.89 17.41 -8.89
CA GLN A 510 9.81 16.27 -9.08
C GLN A 510 9.28 14.90 -8.60
N GLU A 511 8.02 14.79 -8.12
CA GLU A 511 7.48 13.49 -7.64
C GLU A 511 6.79 12.65 -8.73
N ASN A 512 6.55 13.17 -9.94
CA ASN A 512 5.82 12.44 -10.98
C ASN A 512 6.67 11.75 -12.06
N ASP A 513 7.92 12.19 -12.30
CA ASP A 513 8.74 11.64 -13.39
C ASP A 513 9.67 10.47 -12.99
N GLU A 514 9.92 10.24 -11.70
CA GLU A 514 10.87 9.20 -11.26
C GLU A 514 10.28 7.78 -11.08
N LEU A 515 8.96 7.60 -11.16
CA LEU A 515 8.29 6.31 -10.84
C LEU A 515 7.85 5.49 -12.07
N LEU A 516 8.25 5.92 -13.28
CA LEU A 516 7.91 5.25 -14.56
C LEU A 516 9.09 4.49 -15.23
N GLY A 517 10.21 4.29 -14.52
CA GLY A 517 11.40 3.60 -15.03
C GLY A 517 11.28 2.06 -15.15
N SER A 518 10.81 1.62 -16.32
CA SER A 518 11.20 0.44 -17.14
C SER A 518 11.41 -0.97 -16.54
N GLU A 519 10.62 -1.93 -17.02
CA GLU A 519 11.12 -3.22 -17.54
C GLU A 519 10.66 -3.34 -19.00
N ILE A 520 11.60 -3.22 -19.96
CA ILE A 520 11.42 -3.64 -21.36
C ILE A 520 12.43 -4.78 -21.59
N PRO A 521 12.02 -5.94 -22.13
CA PRO A 521 12.97 -6.89 -22.71
C PRO A 521 13.42 -6.34 -24.07
N GLU A 522 14.71 -6.05 -24.23
CA GLU A 522 15.29 -5.85 -25.56
C GLU A 522 15.29 -7.18 -26.29
N ASP A 523 14.45 -7.33 -27.31
CA ASP A 523 14.75 -8.13 -28.50
C ASP A 523 13.75 -7.84 -29.63
N GLY A 524 14.23 -7.29 -30.76
CA GLY A 524 13.44 -7.11 -31.99
C GLY A 524 14.06 -6.12 -32.99
N PRO A 525 14.23 -6.49 -34.27
CA PRO A 525 15.16 -5.81 -35.18
C PRO A 525 14.63 -4.49 -35.74
N ARG A 526 15.49 -3.47 -35.73
CA ARG A 526 15.24 -2.15 -36.34
C ARG A 526 15.10 -2.28 -37.86
N ARG A 527 13.88 -2.12 -38.38
CA ARG A 527 13.64 -1.85 -39.81
C ARG A 527 13.88 -0.37 -40.10
N SER A 528 14.93 -0.08 -40.86
CA SER A 528 15.18 1.23 -41.45
C SER A 528 14.20 1.48 -42.60
N LYS A 529 13.39 2.54 -42.50
CA LYS A 529 12.70 3.12 -43.67
C LYS A 529 13.47 4.37 -44.09
N ARG A 530 14.14 4.27 -45.24
CA ARG A 530 14.63 5.41 -46.03
C ARG A 530 13.41 6.16 -46.58
N ILE A 531 13.34 7.46 -46.29
CA ILE A 531 12.54 8.41 -47.05
C ILE A 531 13.37 8.81 -48.27
N ARG A 532 12.85 8.60 -49.48
CA ARG A 532 13.36 9.22 -50.71
C ARG A 532 12.41 10.36 -51.07
N LEU A 533 12.97 11.55 -51.20
CA LEU A 533 12.37 12.69 -51.88
C LEU A 533 12.57 12.51 -53.39
N THR A 534 11.48 12.53 -54.13
CA THR A 534 11.33 13.11 -55.49
C THR A 534 9.86 13.40 -55.68
#